data_AF-A0A3C1BRT7-F1
#
_entry.id   AF-A0A3C1BRT7-F1
#
_cell.length_a   1.000
_cell.length_b   1.000
_cell.length_c   1.000
_cell.angle_alpha   90.00
_cell.angle_beta   90.00
_cell.angle_gamma   90.00
#
_symmetry.space_group_name_H-M   'P 1'
#
loop_
_entity.id
_entity.type
_entity.pdbx_description
1 polymer ?
#
loop_
_entity_poly.entity_id
_entity_poly.type
_entity_poly.pdbx_seq_one_letter_code
_entity_poly.pdbx_strand_id
1 'polypeptide(L)'
;MEVLALDREELSKFDGKEGRRAYIGYKGQVYDVTDSRLWKNGQHVKRHFAGRDLTDDLEKAPHTDEVFSRITPVDALTESVPQVPSAAEARKDMLRELYRKLHPHPMFIHFPMGLLSFAVFMQALFLITGEPSFETTAFHCMAAGGVALIPTIASGFFSWWVNYHYATSNVFITKISFSVLLFLMCAAEMWLRFSEPGISSAGTGVANLYNGLLFLNLPVMAVIGFNGGKITWG
;
A
#
# COMPACT_ATOMS: atom_id res chain seq x y z
N MET A 1 -23.42 -37.57 16.93
CA MET A 1 -22.91 -37.27 15.59
C MET A 1 -21.51 -36.74 15.81
N GLU A 2 -20.48 -37.52 15.50
CA GLU A 2 -19.08 -37.10 15.62
C GLU A 2 -18.89 -35.92 14.67
N VAL A 3 -18.62 -34.75 15.23
CA VAL A 3 -18.21 -33.61 14.43
C VAL A 3 -16.76 -33.90 14.10
N LEU A 4 -16.51 -34.46 12.92
CA LEU A 4 -15.21 -34.33 12.26
C LEU A 4 -14.91 -32.83 12.29
N ALA A 5 -13.70 -32.46 12.70
CA ALA A 5 -13.25 -31.07 12.77
C ALA A 5 -11.85 -31.06 12.18
N LEU A 6 -11.61 -30.22 11.17
CA LEU A 6 -10.27 -30.05 10.63
C LEU A 6 -9.49 -29.08 11.50
N ASP A 7 -8.23 -29.40 11.77
CA ASP A 7 -7.28 -28.39 12.24
C ASP A 7 -6.63 -27.62 11.06
N ARG A 8 -5.79 -26.62 11.38
CA ARG A 8 -5.10 -25.81 10.36
C ARG A 8 -4.13 -26.64 9.51
N GLU A 9 -3.54 -27.69 10.06
CA GLU A 9 -2.59 -28.54 9.36
C GLU A 9 -3.31 -29.44 8.37
N GLU A 10 -4.45 -30.01 8.75
CA GLU A 10 -5.33 -30.77 7.87
C GLU A 10 -5.94 -29.88 6.80
N LEU A 11 -6.41 -28.67 7.14
CA LEU A 11 -6.91 -27.71 6.18
C LEU A 11 -5.87 -27.42 5.09
N SER A 12 -4.58 -27.31 5.45
CA SER A 12 -3.49 -27.02 4.49
C SER A 12 -3.34 -28.02 3.36
N LYS A 13 -3.86 -29.25 3.53
CA LYS A 13 -3.84 -30.31 2.51
C LYS A 13 -4.87 -30.06 1.39
N PHE A 14 -5.83 -29.18 1.60
CA PHE A 14 -6.90 -28.83 0.67
C PHE A 14 -6.58 -27.52 -0.08
N ASP A 15 -5.43 -27.50 -0.75
CA ASP A 15 -4.85 -26.31 -1.38
C ASP A 15 -5.32 -26.05 -2.83
N GLY A 16 -6.21 -26.88 -3.37
CA GLY A 16 -6.73 -26.72 -4.74
C GLY A 16 -5.72 -27.00 -5.87
N LYS A 17 -4.53 -27.54 -5.57
CA LYS A 17 -3.49 -27.83 -6.57
C LYS A 17 -3.48 -29.30 -6.96
N GLU A 18 -3.00 -29.58 -8.17
CA GLU A 18 -2.80 -30.95 -8.66
C GLU A 18 -4.07 -31.82 -8.57
N GLY A 19 -5.24 -31.19 -8.74
CA GLY A 19 -6.55 -31.85 -8.65
C GLY A 19 -7.08 -32.07 -7.22
N ARG A 20 -6.36 -31.63 -6.17
CA ARG A 20 -6.89 -31.62 -4.80
C ARG A 20 -8.05 -30.62 -4.67
N ARG A 21 -8.94 -30.87 -3.70
CA ARG A 21 -10.01 -29.91 -3.36
C ARG A 21 -9.42 -28.62 -2.79
N ALA A 22 -10.13 -27.52 -2.95
CA ALA A 22 -9.76 -26.19 -2.45
C ALA A 22 -10.70 -25.79 -1.31
N TYR A 23 -10.21 -25.83 -0.07
CA TYR A 23 -10.98 -25.42 1.10
C TYR A 23 -10.43 -24.14 1.73
N ILE A 24 -11.29 -23.36 2.40
CA ILE A 24 -10.89 -22.19 3.17
C ILE A 24 -11.56 -22.20 4.54
N GLY A 25 -10.86 -21.68 5.55
CA GLY A 25 -11.42 -21.42 6.87
C GLY A 25 -12.00 -20.02 6.97
N TYR A 26 -13.14 -19.86 7.63
CA TYR A 26 -13.71 -18.57 7.98
C TYR A 26 -14.55 -18.68 9.26
N LYS A 27 -14.24 -17.85 10.27
CA LYS A 27 -14.93 -17.79 11.58
C LYS A 27 -15.19 -19.18 12.20
N GLY A 28 -14.16 -20.05 12.20
CA GLY A 28 -14.25 -21.39 12.79
C GLY A 28 -14.97 -22.44 11.93
N GLN A 29 -15.26 -22.14 10.66
CA GLN A 29 -15.92 -23.06 9.74
C GLN A 29 -15.08 -23.26 8.47
N VAL A 30 -15.18 -24.44 7.86
CA VAL A 30 -14.49 -24.80 6.61
C VAL A 30 -15.49 -24.76 5.47
N TYR A 31 -15.14 -24.05 4.40
CA TYR A 31 -15.94 -23.91 3.19
C TYR A 31 -15.21 -24.53 2.00
N ASP A 32 -15.94 -25.29 1.19
CA ASP A 32 -15.44 -25.78 -0.09
C ASP A 32 -15.63 -24.75 -1.20
N VAL A 33 -14.52 -24.35 -1.82
CA VAL A 33 -14.49 -23.40 -2.94
C VAL A 33 -13.98 -24.03 -4.24
N THR A 34 -13.86 -25.37 -4.29
CA THR A 34 -13.31 -26.13 -5.42
C THR A 34 -13.96 -25.77 -6.76
N ASP A 35 -15.29 -25.66 -6.80
CA ASP A 35 -16.03 -25.40 -8.04
C ASP A 35 -16.11 -23.90 -8.40
N SER A 36 -15.56 -23.02 -7.54
CA SER A 36 -15.59 -21.59 -7.79
C SER A 36 -14.60 -21.18 -8.87
N ARG A 37 -15.10 -20.56 -9.94
CA ARG A 37 -14.26 -19.98 -11.01
C ARG A 37 -13.28 -18.92 -10.49
N LEU A 38 -13.53 -18.36 -9.31
CA LEU A 38 -12.68 -17.36 -8.66
C LEU A 38 -11.52 -17.97 -7.85
N TRP A 39 -11.50 -19.28 -7.65
CA TRP A 39 -10.53 -20.03 -6.84
C TRP A 39 -9.74 -21.07 -7.67
N LYS A 40 -9.56 -20.81 -8.97
CA LYS A 40 -8.85 -21.73 -9.87
C LYS A 40 -7.45 -22.05 -9.33
N ASN A 41 -7.10 -23.34 -9.32
CA ASN A 41 -5.86 -23.86 -8.76
C ASN A 41 -5.62 -23.45 -7.29
N GLY A 42 -6.70 -23.29 -6.53
CA GLY A 42 -6.68 -22.89 -5.12
C GLY A 42 -6.22 -21.45 -4.89
N GLN A 43 -6.29 -20.59 -5.91
CA GLN A 43 -5.83 -19.21 -5.83
C GLN A 43 -6.96 -18.24 -6.12
N HIS A 44 -7.14 -17.26 -5.24
CA HIS A 44 -8.08 -16.16 -5.40
C HIS A 44 -7.35 -14.83 -5.45
N VAL A 45 -7.60 -14.06 -6.53
CA VAL A 45 -6.99 -12.75 -6.85
C VAL A 45 -5.47 -12.71 -6.65
N LYS A 46 -4.79 -13.83 -6.92
CA LYS A 46 -3.35 -14.05 -6.74
C LYS A 46 -2.79 -13.88 -5.32
N ARG A 47 -3.62 -13.52 -4.35
CA ARG A 47 -3.23 -13.10 -3.00
C ARG A 47 -3.71 -14.07 -1.92
N HIS A 48 -4.89 -14.65 -2.11
CA HIS A 48 -5.49 -15.59 -1.17
C HIS A 48 -5.36 -17.01 -1.71
N PHE A 49 -5.07 -17.94 -0.82
CA PHE A 49 -4.79 -19.32 -1.17
C PHE A 49 -5.68 -20.24 -0.34
N ALA A 50 -6.21 -21.27 -1.00
CA ALA A 50 -6.89 -22.37 -0.34
C ALA A 50 -5.94 -23.12 0.60
N GLY A 51 -6.51 -23.88 1.52
CA GLY A 51 -5.82 -24.55 2.61
C GLY A 51 -5.43 -23.62 3.77
N ARG A 52 -6.13 -22.48 3.93
CA ARG A 52 -5.85 -21.50 4.98
C ARG A 52 -7.13 -20.98 5.61
N ASP A 53 -7.02 -20.56 6.86
CA ASP A 53 -8.02 -19.71 7.51
C ASP A 53 -7.85 -18.27 7.01
N LEU A 54 -8.90 -17.76 6.39
CA LEU A 54 -8.95 -16.45 5.75
C LEU A 54 -9.86 -15.47 6.50
N THR A 55 -10.17 -15.76 7.78
CA THR A 55 -11.00 -14.89 8.62
C THR A 55 -10.54 -13.44 8.60
N ASP A 56 -9.23 -13.20 8.82
CA ASP A 56 -8.64 -11.86 8.84
C ASP A 56 -8.41 -11.27 7.44
N ASP A 57 -8.43 -12.10 6.40
CA ASP A 57 -8.24 -11.69 5.03
C ASP A 57 -9.52 -11.11 4.42
N LEU A 58 -10.69 -11.63 4.81
CA LEU A 58 -11.98 -11.20 4.28
C LEU A 58 -12.29 -9.73 4.59
N GLU A 59 -11.87 -9.20 5.74
CA GLU A 59 -12.10 -7.80 6.08
C GLU A 59 -11.38 -6.81 5.13
N LYS A 60 -10.38 -7.28 4.37
CA LYS A 60 -9.66 -6.49 3.37
C LYS A 60 -10.17 -6.73 1.95
N ALA A 61 -11.16 -7.60 1.80
CA ALA A 61 -11.74 -7.93 0.51
C ALA A 61 -12.73 -6.83 0.06
N PRO A 62 -12.94 -6.66 -1.26
CA PRO A 62 -13.94 -5.72 -1.78
C PRO A 62 -15.40 -6.21 -1.59
N HIS A 63 -15.61 -7.23 -0.77
CA HIS A 63 -16.89 -7.86 -0.49
C HIS A 63 -16.94 -8.33 0.98
N THR A 64 -18.14 -8.57 1.50
CA THR A 64 -18.38 -9.02 2.89
C THR A 64 -18.53 -10.54 2.97
N ASP A 65 -18.94 -11.04 4.14
CA ASP A 65 -19.26 -12.45 4.40
C ASP A 65 -20.56 -12.93 3.74
N GLU A 66 -21.29 -12.05 3.05
CA GLU A 66 -22.43 -12.42 2.21
C GLU A 66 -22.09 -13.46 1.15
N VAL A 67 -20.82 -13.54 0.71
CA VAL A 67 -20.34 -14.55 -0.23
C VAL A 67 -20.53 -15.98 0.29
N PHE A 68 -20.59 -16.17 1.61
CA PHE A 68 -20.82 -17.47 2.25
C PHE A 68 -22.31 -17.82 2.40
N SER A 69 -23.24 -16.88 2.18
CA SER A 69 -24.69 -17.11 2.33
C SER A 69 -25.24 -18.23 1.44
N ARG A 70 -24.53 -18.57 0.36
CA ARG A 70 -24.90 -19.60 -0.62
C ARG A 70 -24.03 -20.85 -0.56
N ILE A 71 -23.09 -20.92 0.39
CA ILE A 71 -22.15 -22.03 0.52
C ILE A 71 -22.37 -22.66 1.89
N THR A 72 -22.78 -23.93 1.89
CA THR A 72 -22.90 -24.69 3.14
C THR A 72 -21.51 -25.07 3.63
N PRO A 73 -21.17 -24.81 4.90
CA PRO A 73 -19.94 -25.28 5.53
C PRO A 73 -19.81 -26.80 5.39
N VAL A 74 -18.62 -27.28 5.05
CA VAL A 74 -18.35 -28.72 4.93
C VAL A 74 -17.82 -29.32 6.22
N ASP A 75 -17.25 -28.50 7.11
CA ASP A 75 -16.64 -28.94 8.34
C ASP A 75 -16.45 -27.78 9.35
N ALA A 76 -16.13 -28.08 10.61
CA ALA A 76 -15.68 -27.12 11.61
C ALA A 76 -14.15 -26.97 11.57
N LEU A 77 -13.65 -25.75 11.78
CA LEU A 77 -12.22 -25.48 11.92
C LEU A 77 -11.87 -25.40 13.40
N THR A 78 -11.18 -26.42 13.90
CA THR A 78 -10.62 -26.43 15.27
C THR A 78 -9.32 -25.65 15.33
N GLU A 79 -9.20 -24.78 16.34
CA GLU A 79 -7.92 -24.12 16.60
C GLU A 79 -6.89 -25.16 17.06
N SER A 80 -5.76 -25.24 16.36
CA SER A 80 -4.56 -25.88 16.89
C SER A 80 -4.22 -25.22 18.24
N VAL A 81 -3.98 -26.02 19.28
CA VAL A 81 -3.71 -25.62 20.68
C VAL A 81 -3.18 -24.18 20.80
N PRO A 82 -3.87 -23.27 21.52
CA PRO A 82 -3.48 -21.86 21.57
C PRO A 82 -2.05 -21.73 22.12
N GLN A 83 -1.12 -21.29 21.27
CA GLN A 83 0.16 -20.81 21.76
C GLN A 83 -0.08 -19.42 22.35
N VAL A 84 0.11 -19.26 23.66
CA VAL A 84 0.01 -17.95 24.31
C VAL A 84 1.06 -17.03 23.66
N PRO A 85 0.64 -15.94 22.98
CA PRO A 85 1.58 -15.05 22.32
C PRO A 85 2.54 -14.44 23.34
N SER A 86 3.81 -14.26 22.96
CA SER A 86 4.72 -13.46 23.77
C SER A 86 4.18 -12.02 23.91
N ALA A 87 4.52 -11.33 25.00
CA ALA A 87 4.11 -9.93 25.20
C ALA A 87 4.51 -9.00 24.04
N ALA A 88 5.61 -9.32 23.35
CA ALA A 88 6.06 -8.58 22.17
C ALA A 88 5.14 -8.80 20.96
N GLU A 89 4.69 -10.04 20.72
CA GLU A 89 3.74 -10.35 19.64
C GLU A 89 2.37 -9.73 19.92
N ALA A 90 1.86 -9.86 21.14
CA ALA A 90 0.59 -9.23 21.53
C ALA A 90 0.61 -7.69 21.34
N ARG A 91 1.73 -7.04 21.70
CA ARG A 91 1.91 -5.60 21.46
C ARG A 91 1.94 -5.27 19.97
N LYS A 92 2.62 -6.09 19.16
CA LYS A 92 2.72 -5.89 17.72
C LYS A 92 1.36 -6.08 17.03
N ASP A 93 0.56 -7.06 17.46
CA ASP A 93 -0.79 -7.29 16.97
C ASP A 93 -1.72 -6.12 17.31
N MET A 94 -1.65 -5.60 18.53
CA MET A 94 -2.37 -4.38 18.91
C MET A 94 -1.99 -3.18 18.01
N LEU A 95 -0.71 -2.98 17.72
CA LEU A 95 -0.25 -1.92 16.83
C LEU A 95 -0.71 -2.13 15.38
N ARG A 96 -0.74 -3.39 14.92
CA ARG A 96 -1.24 -3.76 13.60
C ARG A 96 -2.75 -3.53 13.49
N GLU A 97 -3.51 -3.85 14.52
CA GLU A 97 -4.94 -3.59 14.59
C GLU A 97 -5.22 -2.08 14.59
N LEU A 98 -4.46 -1.30 15.36
CA LEU A 98 -4.55 0.17 15.35
C LEU A 98 -4.25 0.73 13.96
N TYR A 99 -3.20 0.25 13.29
CA TYR A 99 -2.90 0.60 11.91
C TYR A 99 -4.07 0.27 10.98
N ARG A 100 -4.65 -0.92 11.11
CA ARG A 100 -5.79 -1.38 10.30
C ARG A 100 -7.05 -0.55 10.56
N LYS A 101 -7.27 -0.01 11.75
CA LYS A 101 -8.41 0.88 12.01
C LYS A 101 -8.20 2.27 11.41
N LEU A 102 -7.00 2.82 11.57
CA LEU A 102 -6.70 4.21 11.19
C LEU A 102 -6.28 4.40 9.73
N HIS A 103 -5.79 3.37 9.05
CA HIS A 103 -5.26 3.42 7.68
C HIS A 103 -4.35 4.65 7.40
N PRO A 104 -3.37 4.94 8.27
CA PRO A 104 -2.65 6.21 8.22
C PRO A 104 -1.83 6.37 6.93
N HIS A 105 -1.21 5.30 6.42
CA HIS A 105 -0.39 5.39 5.22
C HIS A 105 -1.20 5.70 3.94
N PRO A 106 -2.30 4.98 3.64
CA PRO A 106 -3.22 5.41 2.58
C PRO A 106 -3.75 6.84 2.78
N MET A 107 -3.99 7.29 4.01
CA MET A 107 -4.44 8.66 4.24
C MET A 107 -3.35 9.68 3.88
N PHE A 108 -2.13 9.50 4.41
CA PHE A 108 -1.04 10.46 4.21
C PHE A 108 -0.50 10.51 2.79
N ILE A 109 -0.63 9.45 1.97
CA ILE A 109 -0.11 9.47 0.60
C ILE A 109 -0.83 10.49 -0.30
N HIS A 110 -2.10 10.81 -0.03
CA HIS A 110 -2.88 11.71 -0.89
C HIS A 110 -2.40 13.16 -0.84
N PHE A 111 -1.85 13.60 0.29
CA PHE A 111 -1.37 14.98 0.46
C PHE A 111 -0.22 15.33 -0.50
N PRO A 112 0.96 14.66 -0.45
CA PRO A 112 2.05 14.95 -1.38
C PRO A 112 1.65 14.63 -2.82
N MET A 113 0.89 13.56 -3.07
CA MET A 113 0.46 13.21 -4.42
C MET A 113 -0.38 14.31 -5.07
N GLY A 114 -1.35 14.87 -4.35
CA GLY A 114 -2.17 15.98 -4.84
C GLY A 114 -1.38 17.28 -4.97
N LEU A 115 -0.65 17.66 -3.91
CA LEU A 115 0.08 18.93 -3.85
C LEU A 115 1.20 19.01 -4.88
N LEU A 116 2.03 17.97 -5.01
CA LEU A 116 3.13 17.96 -5.98
C LEU A 116 2.62 17.88 -7.43
N SER A 117 1.53 17.15 -7.67
CA SER A 117 0.91 17.12 -9.01
C SER A 117 0.33 18.48 -9.40
N PHE A 118 -0.32 19.16 -8.44
CA PHE A 118 -0.84 20.50 -8.65
C PHE A 118 0.28 21.54 -8.79
N ALA A 119 1.39 21.38 -8.07
CA ALA A 119 2.58 22.21 -8.24
C ALA A 119 3.13 22.13 -9.66
N VAL A 120 3.26 20.93 -10.23
CA VAL A 120 3.68 20.71 -11.62
C VAL A 120 2.74 21.41 -12.61
N PHE A 121 1.43 21.27 -12.39
CA PHE A 121 0.43 21.93 -13.22
C PHE A 121 0.57 23.46 -13.17
N MET A 122 0.71 24.03 -11.98
CA MET A 122 0.90 25.47 -11.81
C MET A 122 2.21 25.97 -12.40
N GLN A 123 3.30 25.20 -12.26
CA GLN A 123 4.58 25.56 -12.89
C GLN A 123 4.47 25.57 -14.43
N ALA A 124 3.73 24.63 -15.01
CA ALA A 124 3.47 24.62 -16.45
C ALA A 124 2.68 25.87 -16.89
N LEU A 125 1.64 26.26 -16.14
CA LEU A 125 0.89 27.48 -16.41
C LEU A 125 1.76 28.72 -16.34
N PHE A 126 2.65 28.81 -15.35
CA PHE A 126 3.63 29.90 -15.27
C PHE A 126 4.51 29.98 -16.52
N LEU A 127 5.10 28.86 -16.94
CA LEU A 127 6.00 28.85 -18.09
C LEU A 127 5.30 29.16 -19.42
N ILE A 128 4.00 28.89 -19.53
CA ILE A 128 3.19 29.18 -20.72
C ILE A 128 2.71 30.65 -20.73
N THR A 129 2.25 31.15 -19.59
CA THR A 129 1.55 32.45 -19.50
C THR A 129 2.45 33.60 -19.05
N GLY A 130 3.56 33.30 -18.37
CA GLY A 130 4.41 34.27 -17.70
C GLY A 130 3.81 34.87 -16.42
N GLU A 131 2.62 34.43 -16.00
CA GLU A 131 1.90 35.01 -14.87
C GLU A 131 2.50 34.55 -13.51
N PRO A 132 3.12 35.47 -12.72
CA PRO A 132 3.91 35.10 -11.53
C PRO A 132 3.11 34.42 -10.41
N SER A 133 1.79 34.64 -10.35
CA SER A 133 0.94 33.99 -9.34
C SER A 133 0.92 32.47 -9.47
N PHE A 134 1.09 31.92 -10.67
CA PHE A 134 1.19 30.48 -10.89
C PHE A 134 2.50 29.90 -10.34
N GLU A 135 3.64 30.57 -10.54
CA GLU A 135 4.93 30.12 -9.98
C GLU A 135 4.90 30.12 -8.46
N THR A 136 4.35 31.19 -7.89
CA THR A 136 4.21 31.33 -6.44
C THR A 136 3.32 30.21 -5.87
N THR A 137 2.22 29.89 -6.56
CA THR A 137 1.34 28.78 -6.18
C THR A 137 2.06 27.43 -6.32
N ALA A 138 2.80 27.22 -7.41
CA ALA A 138 3.58 26.01 -7.63
C ALA A 138 4.58 25.78 -6.49
N PHE A 139 5.31 26.82 -6.09
CA PHE A 139 6.25 26.75 -4.97
C PHE A 139 5.56 26.39 -3.64
N HIS A 140 4.46 27.05 -3.29
CA HIS A 140 3.75 26.75 -2.04
C HIS A 140 3.25 25.30 -2.01
N CYS A 141 2.70 24.81 -3.13
CA CYS A 141 2.25 23.43 -3.24
C CYS A 141 3.42 22.44 -3.19
N MET A 142 4.53 22.74 -3.87
CA MET A 142 5.76 21.94 -3.80
C MET A 142 6.27 21.86 -2.35
N ALA A 143 6.34 22.98 -1.65
CA ALA A 143 6.87 23.05 -0.28
C ALA A 143 5.97 22.31 0.70
N ALA A 144 4.65 22.54 0.63
CA ALA A 144 3.68 21.82 1.46
C ALA A 144 3.68 20.31 1.15
N GLY A 145 3.78 19.93 -0.12
CA GLY A 145 3.90 18.54 -0.55
C GLY A 145 5.19 17.89 -0.01
N GLY A 146 6.32 18.58 -0.10
CA GLY A 146 7.61 18.15 0.43
C GLY A 146 7.59 17.93 1.95
N VAL A 147 6.97 18.85 2.71
CA VAL A 147 6.76 18.66 4.16
C VAL A 147 5.84 17.49 4.45
N ALA A 148 4.77 17.32 3.67
CA ALA A 148 3.84 16.20 3.81
C ALA A 148 4.49 14.83 3.54
N LEU A 149 5.61 14.76 2.80
CA LEU A 149 6.36 13.50 2.63
C LEU A 149 6.88 12.95 3.96
N ILE A 150 7.16 13.78 4.97
CA ILE A 150 7.68 13.32 6.27
C ILE A 150 6.71 12.34 6.95
N PRO A 151 5.43 12.71 7.24
CA PRO A 151 4.47 11.77 7.80
C PRO A 151 4.09 10.64 6.83
N THR A 152 4.12 10.86 5.51
CA THR A 152 3.86 9.81 4.51
C THR A 152 4.94 8.72 4.54
N ILE A 153 6.21 9.09 4.61
CA ILE A 153 7.34 8.17 4.69
C ILE A 153 7.32 7.46 6.05
N ALA A 154 7.13 8.19 7.14
CA ALA A 154 7.05 7.60 8.48
C ALA A 154 5.93 6.55 8.60
N SER A 155 4.72 6.88 8.10
CA SER A 155 3.61 5.93 8.06
C SER A 155 3.87 4.74 7.13
N GLY A 156 4.61 4.95 6.05
CA GLY A 156 5.08 3.88 5.15
C GLY A 156 6.03 2.91 5.83
N PHE A 157 7.04 3.41 6.55
CA PHE A 157 7.96 2.58 7.33
C PHE A 157 7.25 1.81 8.43
N PHE A 158 6.33 2.46 9.16
CA PHE A 158 5.52 1.79 10.17
C PHE A 158 4.70 0.64 9.55
N SER A 159 4.06 0.88 8.40
CA SER A 159 3.34 -0.16 7.66
C SER A 159 4.25 -1.32 7.23
N TRP A 160 5.44 -1.01 6.71
CA TRP A 160 6.42 -2.01 6.26
C TRP A 160 6.86 -2.93 7.40
N TRP A 161 7.03 -2.39 8.61
CA TRP A 161 7.34 -3.16 9.80
C TRP A 161 6.18 -4.04 10.27
N VAL A 162 4.99 -3.47 10.47
CA VAL A 162 3.88 -4.16 11.15
C VAL A 162 3.12 -5.11 10.24
N ASN A 163 3.02 -4.82 8.93
CA ASN A 163 2.23 -5.60 7.98
C ASN A 163 3.07 -6.51 7.09
N TYR A 164 4.32 -6.11 6.82
CA TYR A 164 5.15 -6.75 5.79
C TYR A 164 6.48 -7.29 6.33
N HIS A 165 6.73 -7.19 7.63
CA HIS A 165 7.90 -7.78 8.30
C HIS A 165 9.24 -7.46 7.59
N TYR A 166 9.39 -6.22 7.12
CA TYR A 166 10.58 -5.77 6.39
C TYR A 166 10.87 -6.54 5.09
N ALA A 167 9.83 -7.02 4.40
CA ALA A 167 9.97 -7.69 3.11
C ALA A 167 10.83 -6.86 2.13
N THR A 168 11.82 -7.50 1.50
CA THR A 168 12.84 -6.86 0.65
C THR A 168 12.61 -7.10 -0.84
N SER A 169 11.36 -7.38 -1.24
CA SER A 169 11.05 -7.56 -2.66
C SER A 169 11.38 -6.30 -3.46
N ASN A 170 11.66 -6.48 -4.76
CA ASN A 170 11.98 -5.36 -5.66
C ASN A 170 10.93 -4.23 -5.58
N VAL A 171 9.66 -4.58 -5.40
CA VAL A 171 8.56 -3.60 -5.25
C VAL A 171 8.76 -2.72 -4.01
N PHE A 172 9.14 -3.28 -2.86
CA PHE A 172 9.42 -2.52 -1.65
C PHE A 172 10.67 -1.65 -1.79
N ILE A 173 11.76 -2.22 -2.30
CA ILE A 173 13.02 -1.48 -2.48
C ILE A 173 12.83 -0.32 -3.45
N THR A 174 12.18 -0.52 -4.59
CA THR A 174 11.87 0.56 -5.54
C THR A 174 11.05 1.66 -4.88
N LYS A 175 9.99 1.33 -4.11
CA LYS A 175 9.19 2.36 -3.42
C LYS A 175 10.02 3.15 -2.42
N ILE A 176 10.83 2.49 -1.60
CA ILE A 176 11.66 3.16 -0.59
C ILE A 176 12.67 4.08 -1.28
N SER A 177 13.41 3.57 -2.27
CA SER A 177 14.40 4.35 -3.02
C SER A 177 13.79 5.57 -3.71
N PHE A 178 12.65 5.41 -4.38
CA PHE A 178 11.98 6.53 -5.05
C PHE A 178 11.34 7.51 -4.06
N SER A 179 10.90 7.06 -2.88
CA SER A 179 10.40 7.96 -1.84
C SER A 179 11.52 8.82 -1.26
N VAL A 180 12.70 8.24 -1.05
CA VAL A 180 13.90 8.98 -0.63
C VAL A 180 14.34 9.95 -1.73
N LEU A 181 14.37 9.51 -2.99
CA LEU A 181 14.68 10.36 -4.12
C LEU A 181 13.73 11.57 -4.19
N LEU A 182 12.41 11.34 -4.11
CA LEU A 182 11.41 12.39 -4.14
C LEU A 182 11.60 13.40 -2.99
N PHE A 183 11.88 12.91 -1.78
CA PHE A 183 12.15 13.77 -0.63
C PHE A 183 13.39 14.65 -0.85
N LEU A 184 14.47 14.08 -1.37
CA LEU A 184 15.70 14.83 -1.68
C LEU A 184 15.49 15.85 -2.80
N MET A 185 14.69 15.51 -3.82
CA MET A 185 14.32 16.42 -4.90
C MET A 185 13.55 17.63 -4.34
N CYS A 186 12.48 17.41 -3.56
CA CYS A 186 11.72 18.51 -2.96
C CYS A 186 12.58 19.37 -2.02
N ALA A 187 13.49 18.76 -1.26
CA ALA A 187 14.42 19.51 -0.41
C ALA A 187 15.38 20.38 -1.24
N ALA A 188 15.89 19.85 -2.36
CA ALA A 188 16.75 20.59 -3.28
C ALA A 188 16.00 21.74 -3.98
N GLU A 189 14.78 21.48 -4.47
CA GLU A 189 13.90 22.50 -5.07
C GLU A 189 13.63 23.65 -4.08
N MET A 190 13.26 23.30 -2.84
CA MET A 190 13.02 24.27 -1.78
C MET A 190 14.28 25.08 -1.47
N TRP A 191 15.44 24.42 -1.34
CA TRP A 191 16.72 25.10 -1.14
C TRP A 191 17.07 26.07 -2.27
N LEU A 192 16.94 25.63 -3.52
CA LEU A 192 17.20 26.43 -4.71
C LEU A 192 16.29 27.67 -4.75
N ARG A 193 15.00 27.49 -4.50
CA ARG A 193 14.01 28.58 -4.50
C ARG A 193 14.17 29.56 -3.34
N PHE A 194 14.66 29.11 -2.19
CA PHE A 194 15.05 30.01 -1.09
C PHE A 194 16.34 30.78 -1.39
N SER A 195 17.29 30.16 -2.09
CA SER A 195 18.56 30.79 -2.45
C SER A 195 18.38 31.85 -3.53
N GLU A 196 17.51 31.60 -4.50
CA GLU A 196 17.19 32.52 -5.59
C GLU A 196 15.66 32.57 -5.79
N PRO A 197 14.97 33.57 -5.23
CA PRO A 197 13.51 33.66 -5.32
C PRO A 197 12.94 33.75 -6.74
N GLY A 198 13.75 34.19 -7.71
CA GLY A 198 13.37 34.28 -9.13
C GLY A 198 13.85 33.09 -9.98
N ILE A 199 14.33 32.00 -9.36
CA ILE A 199 15.03 30.92 -10.07
C ILE A 199 14.24 30.31 -11.22
N SER A 200 12.91 30.24 -11.11
CA SER A 200 12.01 29.67 -12.12
C SER A 200 12.15 30.35 -13.50
N SER A 201 12.47 31.66 -13.54
CA SER A 201 12.59 32.46 -14.76
C SER A 201 13.98 33.07 -14.96
N ALA A 202 14.98 32.67 -14.17
CA ALA A 202 16.32 33.28 -14.21
C ALA A 202 17.09 33.00 -15.52
N GLY A 203 16.65 32.03 -16.34
CA GLY A 203 17.26 31.72 -17.64
C GLY A 203 18.65 31.06 -17.55
N THR A 204 19.06 30.62 -16.35
CA THR A 204 20.35 29.97 -16.11
C THR A 204 20.27 28.44 -16.23
N GLY A 205 21.42 27.76 -16.27
CA GLY A 205 21.45 26.30 -16.19
C GLY A 205 20.85 25.76 -14.87
N VAL A 206 20.97 26.52 -13.78
CA VAL A 206 20.38 26.19 -12.47
C VAL A 206 18.86 26.37 -12.51
N ALA A 207 18.34 27.39 -13.20
CA ALA A 207 16.91 27.54 -13.47
C ALA A 207 16.32 26.34 -14.23
N ASN A 208 17.03 25.85 -15.25
CA ASN A 208 16.62 24.67 -16.00
C ASN A 208 16.61 23.41 -15.12
N LEU A 209 17.59 23.25 -14.23
CA LEU A 209 17.63 22.17 -13.25
C LEU A 209 16.43 22.24 -12.29
N TYR A 210 16.15 23.41 -11.71
CA TYR A 210 15.02 23.61 -10.80
C TYR A 210 13.68 23.24 -11.46
N ASN A 211 13.41 23.79 -12.65
CA ASN A 211 12.20 23.47 -13.40
C ASN A 211 12.15 21.97 -13.74
N GLY A 212 13.28 21.40 -14.20
CA GLY A 212 13.38 19.98 -14.53
C GLY A 212 13.07 19.06 -13.35
N LEU A 213 13.61 19.35 -12.16
CA LEU A 213 13.31 18.62 -10.93
C LEU A 213 11.82 18.69 -10.59
N LEU A 214 11.24 19.90 -10.65
CA LEU A 214 9.83 20.11 -10.34
C LEU A 214 8.94 19.25 -11.24
N PHE A 215 9.17 19.22 -12.55
CA PHE A 215 8.45 18.34 -13.49
C PHE A 215 8.73 16.85 -13.27
N LEU A 216 9.95 16.50 -12.84
CA LEU A 216 10.35 15.12 -12.56
C LEU A 216 9.65 14.53 -11.31
N ASN A 217 9.10 15.37 -10.42
CA ASN A 217 8.28 14.89 -9.30
C ASN A 217 7.12 14.00 -9.76
N LEU A 218 6.46 14.33 -10.89
CA LEU A 218 5.31 13.57 -11.39
C LEU A 218 5.65 12.13 -11.81
N PRO A 219 6.62 11.85 -12.70
CA PRO A 219 7.00 10.48 -13.05
C PRO A 219 7.60 9.71 -11.85
N VAL A 220 8.34 10.38 -10.95
CA VAL A 220 8.84 9.73 -9.71
C VAL A 220 7.68 9.27 -8.84
N MET A 221 6.68 10.14 -8.61
CA MET A 221 5.45 9.78 -7.89
C MET A 221 4.67 8.67 -8.60
N ALA A 222 4.61 8.67 -9.93
CA ALA A 222 3.95 7.61 -10.69
C ALA A 222 4.61 6.24 -10.46
N VAL A 223 5.94 6.17 -10.39
CA VAL A 223 6.66 4.93 -10.05
C VAL A 223 6.33 4.47 -8.63
N ILE A 224 6.29 5.38 -7.65
CA ILE A 224 5.92 5.07 -6.26
C ILE A 224 4.48 4.53 -6.20
N GLY A 225 3.55 5.23 -6.86
CA GLY A 225 2.12 4.88 -6.90
C GLY A 225 1.86 3.55 -7.59
N PHE A 226 2.49 3.30 -8.74
CA PHE A 226 2.40 2.05 -9.49
C PHE A 226 2.84 0.84 -8.65
N ASN A 227 3.99 0.97 -7.97
CA ASN A 227 4.45 -0.09 -7.07
C ASN A 227 3.59 -0.21 -5.80
N GLY A 228 2.99 0.88 -5.32
CA GLY A 228 1.98 0.83 -4.26
C GLY A 228 0.73 0.05 -4.67
N GLY A 229 0.30 0.22 -5.92
CA GLY A 229 -0.76 -0.58 -6.54
C GLY A 229 -0.44 -2.06 -6.55
N LYS A 230 0.78 -2.46 -6.95
CA LYS A 230 1.22 -3.88 -6.94
C LYS A 230 1.16 -4.53 -5.55
N ILE A 231 1.54 -3.80 -4.50
CA ILE A 231 1.43 -4.31 -3.12
C ILE A 231 -0.03 -4.58 -2.73
N THR A 232 -0.96 -3.77 -3.25
CA THR A 232 -2.37 -3.84 -2.90
C THR A 232 -3.13 -4.87 -3.76
N TRP A 233 -2.83 -4.92 -5.06
CA TRP A 233 -3.63 -5.59 -6.09
C TRP A 233 -2.90 -6.72 -6.86
N GLY A 234 -1.57 -6.86 -6.71
CA GLY A 234 -0.76 -7.89 -7.39
C GLY A 234 -0.16 -7.44 -8.72
#